data_AF-A0A9N9HK24-F1
#
_entry.id   AF-A0A9N9HK24-F1
#
_cell.length_a   1.000
_cell.length_b   1.000
_cell.length_c   1.000
_cell.angle_alpha   90.00
_cell.angle_beta   90.00
_cell.angle_gamma   90.00
#
_symmetry.space_group_name_H-M   'P 1'
#
loop_
_entity.id
_entity.type
_entity.pdbx_description
1 polymer ?
#
loop_
_entity_poly.entity_id
_entity_poly.type
_entity_poly.pdbx_seq_one_letter_code
_entity_poly.pdbx_strand_id
1 'polypeptide(L)'
;MPKIRHARTKKPPEGFEDIEPTLLEFARKMKDAENEPHEGKRRVESLWPIFRLHHQRSRYIYDLYYKREAITKEVYEYCIKHGYADGNLIAKWKKPGFERLCCLRCIQPKDTNFGSY
;
A
#
# COMPACT_ATOMS: atom_id res chain seq x y z
N MET A 1 7.34 4.13 2.64
CA MET A 1 8.33 3.49 1.73
C MET A 1 8.63 2.06 2.17
N PRO A 2 9.12 1.17 1.28
CA PRO A 2 9.61 -0.15 1.67
C PRO A 2 10.74 -0.01 2.70
N LYS A 3 10.83 -0.94 3.66
CA LYS A 3 11.94 -0.93 4.64
C LYS A 3 13.28 -1.12 3.92
N ILE A 4 14.30 -0.37 4.34
CA ILE A 4 15.67 -0.51 3.85
C ILE A 4 16.14 -1.95 4.09
N ARG A 5 16.70 -2.58 3.06
CA ARG A 5 17.30 -3.92 3.19
C ARG A 5 18.60 -3.77 3.98
N HIS A 6 18.70 -4.46 5.11
CA HIS A 6 19.92 -4.57 5.92
C HIS A 6 20.49 -5.98 5.78
N ALA A 7 21.71 -6.22 6.29
CA ALA A 7 22.34 -7.55 6.25
C ALA A 7 21.50 -8.66 6.93
N ARG A 8 20.59 -8.28 7.85
CA ARG A 8 19.66 -9.18 8.54
C ARG A 8 18.30 -9.34 7.85
N THR A 9 18.07 -8.65 6.73
CA THR A 9 16.83 -8.79 5.96
C THR A 9 16.79 -10.17 5.33
N LYS A 10 15.71 -10.93 5.61
CA LYS A 10 15.52 -12.24 4.99
C LYS A 10 15.57 -12.11 3.46
N LYS A 11 16.17 -13.09 2.80
CA LYS A 11 16.16 -13.18 1.34
C LYS A 11 14.70 -13.15 0.84
N PRO A 12 14.43 -12.50 -0.30
CA PRO A 12 13.11 -12.57 -0.91
C PRO A 12 12.75 -14.04 -1.20
N PRO A 13 11.50 -14.44 -0.96
CA PRO A 13 11.01 -15.78 -1.30
C PRO A 13 10.93 -15.98 -2.82
N GLU A 14 10.85 -17.25 -3.23
CA GLU A 14 10.70 -17.63 -4.64
C GLU A 14 9.44 -17.01 -5.27
N GLY A 15 9.56 -16.49 -6.49
CA GLY A 15 8.49 -15.77 -7.20
C GLY A 15 8.33 -14.29 -6.82
N PHE A 16 9.14 -13.76 -5.90
CA PHE A 16 9.16 -12.30 -5.65
C PHE A 16 9.75 -11.51 -6.84
N GLU A 17 10.66 -12.13 -7.60
CA GLU A 17 11.35 -11.50 -8.74
C GLU A 17 10.36 -11.06 -9.83
N ASP A 18 9.26 -11.78 -10.02
CA ASP A 18 8.25 -11.45 -11.04
C ASP A 18 7.45 -10.18 -10.71
N ILE A 19 7.31 -9.86 -9.43
CA ILE A 19 6.54 -8.69 -8.96
C ILE A 19 7.44 -7.51 -8.57
N GLU A 20 8.74 -7.76 -8.33
CA GLU A 20 9.70 -6.76 -7.90
C GLU A 20 9.77 -5.54 -8.84
N PRO A 21 9.81 -5.67 -10.19
CA PRO A 21 9.85 -4.53 -11.09
C PRO A 21 8.65 -3.58 -10.91
N THR A 22 7.45 -4.13 -10.78
CA THR A 22 6.23 -3.34 -10.56
C THR A 22 6.24 -2.66 -9.20
N LEU A 23 6.73 -3.34 -8.15
CA LEU A 23 6.87 -2.75 -6.81
C LEU A 23 7.91 -1.63 -6.78
N LEU A 24 8.99 -1.75 -7.54
CA LEU A 24 10.00 -0.70 -7.72
C LEU A 24 9.43 0.51 -8.45
N GLU A 25 8.57 0.30 -9.46
CA GLU A 25 7.89 1.39 -10.15
C GLU A 25 6.98 2.18 -9.19
N PHE A 26 6.21 1.49 -8.33
CA PHE A 26 5.42 2.15 -7.28
C PHE A 26 6.30 2.92 -6.29
N ALA A 27 7.46 2.38 -5.93
CA ALA A 27 8.39 3.06 -5.04
C ALA A 27 8.97 4.33 -5.68
N ARG A 28 9.32 4.29 -6.97
CA ARG A 28 9.75 5.47 -7.73
C ARG A 28 8.65 6.53 -7.78
N LYS A 29 7.43 6.15 -8.18
CA LYS A 29 6.27 7.06 -8.20
C LYS A 29 5.97 7.67 -6.83
N MET A 30 6.14 6.90 -5.75
CA MET A 30 5.98 7.41 -4.39
C MET A 30 7.03 8.48 -4.06
N LYS A 31 8.30 8.23 -4.41
CA LYS A 31 9.37 9.20 -4.22
C LYS A 31 9.12 10.47 -5.04
N ASP A 32 8.63 10.33 -6.27
CA ASP A 32 8.31 11.48 -7.12
C ASP A 32 7.16 12.31 -6.52
N ALA A 33 6.11 11.65 -6.01
CA ALA A 33 4.99 12.30 -5.33
C ALA A 33 5.40 12.98 -4.00
N GLU A 34 6.34 12.40 -3.26
CA GLU A 34 6.90 12.99 -2.03
C GLU A 34 7.73 14.26 -2.32
N ASN A 35 8.40 14.32 -3.48
CA ASN A 35 9.21 15.46 -3.89
C ASN A 35 8.43 16.50 -4.73
N GLU A 36 7.18 16.23 -5.06
CA GLU A 36 6.39 17.10 -5.91
C GLU A 36 6.14 18.46 -5.20
N PRO A 37 6.38 19.59 -5.86
CA PRO A 37 6.09 20.88 -5.28
C PRO A 37 4.60 21.01 -4.97
N HIS A 38 4.31 21.71 -3.88
CA HIS A 38 2.96 21.95 -3.38
C HIS A 38 2.42 23.32 -3.82
N GLU A 39 3.13 24.02 -4.70
CA GLU A 39 2.69 25.30 -5.27
C GLU A 39 1.37 25.14 -6.03
N GLY A 40 0.41 26.01 -5.75
CA GLY A 40 -0.93 25.97 -6.36
C GLY A 40 -1.86 24.87 -5.83
N LYS A 41 -1.42 24.00 -4.91
CA LYS A 41 -2.25 22.95 -4.30
C LYS A 41 -2.71 23.35 -2.90
N ARG A 42 -3.90 22.91 -2.51
CA ARG A 42 -4.33 23.00 -1.10
C ARG A 42 -3.45 22.09 -0.25
N ARG A 43 -3.23 22.46 1.02
CA ARG A 43 -2.40 21.69 1.98
C ARG A 43 -2.79 20.20 2.06
N VAL A 44 -4.06 19.86 1.88
CA VAL A 44 -4.54 18.46 1.91
C VAL A 44 -4.33 17.73 0.59
N GLU A 45 -4.31 18.45 -0.54
CA GLU A 45 -4.23 17.89 -1.89
C GLU A 45 -2.83 17.35 -2.21
N SER A 46 -1.80 17.94 -1.63
CA SER A 46 -0.42 17.43 -1.75
C SER A 46 -0.28 15.99 -1.26
N LEU A 47 -1.15 15.53 -0.34
CA LEU A 47 -1.12 14.18 0.21
C LEU A 47 -1.95 13.17 -0.59
N TRP A 48 -2.88 13.62 -1.44
CA TRP A 48 -3.78 12.71 -2.16
C TRP A 48 -3.04 11.72 -3.09
N PRO A 49 -2.02 12.14 -3.87
CA PRO A 49 -1.24 11.21 -4.69
C PRO A 49 -0.57 10.11 -3.85
N ILE A 50 -0.06 10.45 -2.66
CA ILE A 50 0.58 9.52 -1.74
C ILE A 50 -0.42 8.45 -1.28
N PHE A 51 -1.62 8.85 -0.84
CA PHE A 51 -2.67 7.91 -0.45
C PHE A 51 -3.13 7.03 -1.62
N ARG A 52 -3.25 7.61 -2.83
CA ARG A 52 -3.63 6.88 -4.04
C ARG A 52 -2.60 5.81 -4.40
N LEU A 53 -1.31 6.16 -4.41
CA LEU A 53 -0.22 5.23 -4.69
C LEU A 53 -0.12 4.13 -3.62
N HIS A 54 -0.29 4.49 -2.35
CA HIS A 54 -0.31 3.53 -1.25
C HIS A 54 -1.46 2.51 -1.40
N HIS A 55 -2.66 2.99 -1.73
CA HIS A 55 -3.81 2.14 -2.03
C HIS A 55 -3.53 1.24 -3.24
N GLN A 56 -3.07 1.79 -4.37
CA GLN A 56 -2.80 1.04 -5.60
C GLN A 56 -1.76 -0.06 -5.38
N ARG A 57 -0.66 0.24 -4.68
CA ARG A 57 0.39 -0.74 -4.37
C ARG A 57 -0.14 -1.87 -3.49
N SER A 58 -0.91 -1.55 -2.45
CA SER A 58 -1.53 -2.55 -1.58
C SER A 58 -2.57 -3.38 -2.33
N ARG A 59 -3.32 -2.76 -3.25
CA ARG A 59 -4.36 -3.43 -4.03
C ARG A 59 -3.78 -4.39 -5.06
N TYR A 60 -2.68 -4.01 -5.70
CA TYR A 60 -1.93 -4.88 -6.61
C TYR A 60 -1.55 -6.20 -5.92
N ILE A 61 -0.97 -6.14 -4.72
CA ILE A 61 -0.59 -7.33 -3.95
C ILE A 61 -1.82 -8.14 -3.51
N TYR A 62 -2.89 -7.46 -3.10
CA TYR A 62 -4.16 -8.12 -2.73
C TYR A 62 -4.76 -8.89 -3.92
N ASP A 63 -4.83 -8.27 -5.09
CA ASP A 63 -5.41 -8.89 -6.29
C ASP A 63 -4.55 -10.07 -6.76
N LEU A 64 -3.21 -9.96 -6.70
CA LEU A 64 -2.31 -11.07 -7.02
C LEU A 64 -2.51 -12.29 -6.12
N TYR A 65 -2.73 -12.09 -4.81
CA TYR A 65 -2.86 -13.20 -3.87
C TYR A 65 -4.30 -13.74 -3.79
N TYR A 66 -5.31 -12.87 -3.63
CA TYR A 66 -6.70 -13.28 -3.35
C TYR A 66 -7.59 -13.41 -4.58
N LYS A 67 -7.21 -12.84 -5.73
CA LYS A 67 -8.04 -12.87 -6.96
C LYS A 67 -7.41 -13.69 -8.07
N ARG A 68 -6.11 -13.52 -8.29
CA ARG A 68 -5.37 -14.19 -9.37
C ARG A 68 -4.58 -15.40 -8.91
N GLU A 69 -4.35 -15.54 -7.61
CA GLU A 69 -3.54 -16.62 -7.00
C GLU A 69 -2.14 -16.77 -7.64
N ALA A 70 -1.57 -15.66 -8.12
CA ALA A 70 -0.32 -15.63 -8.88
C ALA A 70 0.94 -15.54 -7.99
N ILE A 71 0.76 -15.36 -6.68
CA ILE A 71 1.87 -15.32 -5.71
C ILE A 71 1.61 -16.28 -4.56
N THR A 72 2.68 -16.83 -4.00
CA THR A 72 2.59 -17.73 -2.85
C THR A 72 2.28 -16.95 -1.57
N LYS A 73 1.79 -17.66 -0.54
CA LYS A 73 1.56 -17.09 0.79
C LYS A 73 2.85 -16.49 1.38
N GLU A 74 4.00 -17.09 1.12
CA GLU A 74 5.29 -16.60 1.59
C GLU A 74 5.65 -15.23 0.98
N VAL A 75 5.45 -15.07 -0.34
CA VAL A 75 5.65 -13.79 -1.04
C VAL A 75 4.69 -12.72 -0.50
N TYR A 76 3.43 -13.08 -0.29
CA TYR A 76 2.42 -12.18 0.27
C TYR A 76 2.78 -11.71 1.69
N GLU A 77 3.15 -12.62 2.59
CA GLU A 77 3.56 -12.29 3.96
C GLU A 77 4.86 -11.47 3.99
N TYR A 78 5.81 -11.81 3.11
CA TYR A 78 7.03 -11.03 2.93
C TYR A 78 6.72 -9.58 2.52
N CYS A 79 5.79 -9.39 1.58
CA CYS A 79 5.37 -8.07 1.11
C CYS A 79 4.76 -7.22 2.23
N ILE A 80 3.92 -7.80 3.08
CA ILE A 80 3.34 -7.11 4.24
C ILE A 80 4.43 -6.75 5.25
N LYS A 81 5.32 -7.71 5.58
CA LYS A 81 6.38 -7.50 6.58
C LYS A 81 7.36 -6.39 6.20
N HIS A 82 7.64 -6.23 4.91
CA HIS A 82 8.55 -5.21 4.38
C HIS A 82 7.87 -3.89 4.00
N GLY A 83 6.54 -3.80 4.18
CA GLY A 83 5.78 -2.57 3.95
C GLY A 83 5.48 -2.27 2.49
N TYR A 84 5.49 -3.29 1.62
CA TYR A 84 5.00 -3.19 0.24
C TYR A 84 3.46 -3.18 0.21
N ALA A 85 2.80 -3.88 1.13
CA ALA A 85 1.35 -3.86 1.31
C ALA A 85 0.97 -3.45 2.74
N ASP A 86 -0.19 -2.79 2.88
CA ASP A 86 -0.80 -2.52 4.17
C ASP A 86 -1.74 -3.66 4.59
N GLY A 87 -1.30 -4.44 5.57
CA GLY A 87 -2.07 -5.57 6.10
C GLY A 87 -3.40 -5.14 6.75
N ASN A 88 -3.48 -3.95 7.36
CA ASN A 88 -4.69 -3.46 7.99
C ASN A 88 -5.72 -3.03 6.96
N LEU A 89 -5.29 -2.35 5.90
CA LEU A 89 -6.15 -1.98 4.78
C LEU A 89 -6.69 -3.23 4.06
N ILE A 90 -5.82 -4.21 3.82
CA ILE A 90 -6.22 -5.50 3.23
C ILE A 90 -7.22 -6.23 4.13
N ALA A 91 -7.02 -6.24 5.45
CA ALA A 91 -7.96 -6.85 6.37
C ALA A 91 -9.36 -6.19 6.30
N LYS A 92 -9.43 -4.89 6.01
CA LYS A 92 -10.71 -4.19 5.79
C LYS A 92 -11.35 -4.57 4.47
N TRP A 93 -10.61 -4.70 3.38
CA TRP A 93 -11.17 -5.12 2.08
C TRP A 93 -11.82 -6.51 2.07
N LYS A 94 -11.50 -7.36 3.06
CA LYS A 94 -12.15 -8.67 3.25
C LYS A 94 -13.49 -8.59 3.98
N LYS A 95 -13.81 -7.46 4.62
CA LYS A 95 -15.07 -7.28 5.34
C LYS A 95 -16.16 -6.81 4.38
N PRO A 96 -17.40 -7.29 4.53
CA PRO A 96 -18.51 -6.86 3.69
C PRO A 96 -18.73 -5.35 3.85
N GLY A 97 -18.94 -4.66 2.72
CA GLY A 97 -19.15 -3.21 2.67
C GLY A 97 -17.88 -2.35 2.66
N PHE A 98 -16.70 -2.96 2.78
CA PHE A 98 -15.40 -2.26 2.74
C PHE A 98 -14.51 -2.70 1.58
N GLU A 99 -15.03 -3.43 0.60
CA GLU A 99 -14.26 -4.06 -0.49
C GLU A 99 -13.51 -3.05 -1.37
N ARG A 100 -13.97 -1.79 -1.37
CA ARG A 100 -13.41 -0.66 -2.14
C ARG A 100 -12.95 0.50 -1.24
N LEU A 101 -12.64 0.23 0.02
CA LEU A 101 -12.21 1.25 0.98
C LEU A 101 -10.95 2.01 0.49
N CYS A 102 -11.03 3.35 0.51
CA CYS A 102 -9.95 4.27 0.12
C CYS A 102 -8.68 4.14 0.97
N CYS A 103 -8.82 4.36 2.28
CA CYS A 103 -7.74 4.29 3.25
C CYS A 103 -8.33 4.16 4.66
N LEU A 104 -7.47 3.83 5.64
CA LEU A 104 -7.91 3.65 7.02
C LEU A 104 -8.37 4.94 7.70
N ARG A 105 -7.86 6.11 7.27
CA ARG A 105 -8.30 7.41 7.78
C ARG A 105 -9.75 7.72 7.44
N CYS A 106 -10.23 7.27 6.28
CA CYS A 106 -11.62 7.48 5.85
C CYS A 106 -12.64 6.82 6.80
N ILE A 107 -12.22 5.83 7.60
CA ILE A 107 -13.10 5.06 8.49
C ILE A 107 -12.72 5.22 9.97
N GLN A 108 -11.92 6.22 10.31
CA GLN A 108 -11.48 6.46 11.68
C GLN A 108 -12.36 7.54 12.32
N PRO A 109 -13.27 7.21 13.25
CA PRO A 109 -14.12 8.20 13.94
C PRO A 109 -13.33 9.30 14.63
N LYS A 110 -12.14 8.95 15.16
CA LYS A 110 -11.27 9.89 15.89
C LYS A 110 -10.68 10.99 14.99
N ASP A 111 -10.67 10.78 13.68
CA ASP A 111 -10.15 11.75 12.72
C ASP A 111 -11.24 12.74 12.25
N THR A 112 -12.49 12.59 12.73
CA THR A 112 -13.63 13.47 12.38
C THR A 112 -14.20 14.16 13.63
N ASN A 113 -14.70 15.39 13.45
CA ASN A 113 -15.19 16.22 14.57
C ASN A 113 -16.39 15.59 15.31
N PHE A 114 -17.20 14.79 14.60
CA PHE A 114 -18.45 14.24 15.11
C PHE A 114 -18.42 12.72 15.31
N GLY A 115 -17.26 12.07 15.11
CA GLY A 115 -17.12 10.63 15.34
C GLY A 115 -17.81 9.74 14.30
N SER A 116 -18.05 10.24 13.08
CA SER A 116 -18.69 9.47 12.00
C SER A 116 -17.68 8.87 11.02
N TYR A 117 -18.08 7.79 10.33
CA TYR A 117 -17.41 7.17 9.18
C TYR A 117 -18.42 6.75 8.10
#